data_AF-A0A0A8UT86-F1
#
_entry.id   AF-A0A0A8UT86-F1
#
_cell.length_a   1.000
_cell.length_b   1.000
_cell.length_c   1.000
_cell.angle_alpha   90.00
_cell.angle_beta   90.00
_cell.angle_gamma   90.00
#
_symmetry.space_group_name_H-M   'P 1'
#
loop_
_entity.id
_entity.type
_entity.pdbx_description
1 polymer ?
#
loop_
_entity_poly.entity_id
_entity_poly.type
_entity_poly.pdbx_seq_one_letter_code
_entity_poly.pdbx_strand_id
1 'polypeptide(L)'
;MSTPEDKVKQDLNRLRELHSLKERDQKIQEEYQRLYDAYKDQIVKNPNLLKPEDKQNPQEYQIKTTKKGFAAEILKDYEKATGKKPVETDEGVALAFANQEEAVKFFKGQAKQNRAFDAYCAKEDHRVYSDGKGTFVHGTMADVTAYLKDPKGFKLDESGKLSAKEPESTHQSSPN
;
A
#
# COMPACT_ATOMS: atom_id res chain seq x y z
N MET A 1 -19.13 26.31 -6.32
CA MET A 1 -20.15 26.24 -5.25
C MET A 1 -19.90 24.96 -4.48
N SER A 2 -19.66 25.01 -3.16
CA SER A 2 -19.46 23.81 -2.34
C SER A 2 -20.80 23.10 -2.13
N THR A 3 -20.82 21.79 -2.35
CA THR A 3 -22.03 20.99 -2.17
C THR A 3 -22.30 20.75 -0.67
N PRO A 4 -23.54 20.41 -0.28
CA PRO A 4 -23.83 20.00 1.10
C PRO A 4 -22.97 18.83 1.58
N GLU A 5 -22.58 17.93 0.66
CA GLU A 5 -21.73 16.76 0.95
C GLU A 5 -20.27 17.16 1.23
N ASP A 6 -19.73 18.13 0.49
CA ASP A 6 -18.40 18.70 0.77
C ASP A 6 -18.32 19.32 2.17
N LYS A 7 -19.38 20.01 2.59
CA LYS A 7 -19.44 20.68 3.88
C LYS A 7 -19.45 19.69 5.05
N VAL A 8 -20.22 18.60 4.94
CA VAL A 8 -20.24 17.53 5.93
C VAL A 8 -18.86 16.88 6.07
N LYS A 9 -18.18 16.64 4.94
CA LYS A 9 -16.82 16.06 4.94
C LYS A 9 -15.79 16.99 5.59
N GLN A 10 -15.86 18.28 5.32
CA GLN A 10 -14.98 19.28 5.94
C GLN A 10 -15.23 19.37 7.45
N ASP A 11 -16.48 19.42 7.89
CA ASP A 11 -16.85 19.51 9.30
C ASP A 11 -16.42 18.27 10.10
N LEU A 12 -16.56 17.07 9.53
CA LEU A 12 -16.11 15.83 10.17
C LEU A 12 -14.57 15.75 10.28
N ASN A 13 -13.85 16.20 9.25
CA ASN A 13 -12.39 16.31 9.32
C ASN A 13 -11.97 17.30 10.41
N ARG A 14 -12.61 18.47 10.46
CA ARG A 14 -12.34 19.49 11.47
C ARG A 14 -12.61 18.98 12.88
N LEU A 15 -13.73 18.27 13.06
CA LEU A 15 -14.07 17.65 14.33
C LEU A 15 -13.02 16.61 14.77
N ARG A 16 -12.47 15.82 13.85
CA ARG A 16 -11.40 14.85 14.14
C ARG A 16 -10.09 15.54 14.55
N GLU A 17 -9.72 16.61 13.86
CA GLU A 17 -8.54 17.42 14.24
C GLU A 17 -8.69 17.95 15.67
N LEU A 18 -9.84 18.56 15.97
CA LEU A 18 -10.16 19.08 17.30
C LEU A 18 -10.18 17.96 18.34
N HIS A 19 -10.73 16.78 18.01
CA HIS A 19 -10.76 15.61 18.88
C HIS A 19 -9.35 15.13 19.28
N SER A 20 -8.36 15.31 18.40
CA SER A 20 -6.98 14.85 18.58
C SER A 20 -6.08 15.83 19.35
N LEU A 21 -6.54 17.06 19.61
CA LEU A 21 -5.78 18.06 20.37
C LEU A 21 -5.69 17.68 21.86
N LYS A 22 -4.46 17.72 22.41
CA LYS A 22 -4.18 17.47 23.84
C LYS A 22 -4.63 18.61 24.75
N GLU A 23 -4.62 19.84 24.26
CA GLU A 23 -5.03 21.04 24.98
C GLU A 23 -5.96 21.86 24.08
N ARG A 24 -7.07 22.36 24.64
CA ARG A 24 -8.07 23.13 23.93
C ARG A 24 -8.38 24.40 24.71
N ASP A 25 -8.18 25.54 24.06
CA ASP A 25 -8.67 26.81 24.57
C ASP A 25 -10.20 26.89 24.46
N GLN A 26 -10.80 27.84 25.17
CA GLN A 26 -12.26 27.99 25.29
C GLN A 26 -12.97 28.04 23.91
N LYS A 27 -12.40 28.76 22.95
CA LYS A 27 -12.93 28.84 21.57
C LYS A 27 -12.88 27.51 20.82
N ILE A 28 -11.83 26.71 21.05
CA ILE A 28 -11.62 25.39 20.44
C ILE A 28 -12.60 24.38 21.06
N GLN A 29 -12.84 24.50 22.36
CA GLN A 29 -13.85 23.72 23.08
C GLN A 29 -15.27 23.99 22.55
N GLU A 30 -15.61 25.27 22.34
CA GLU A 30 -16.92 25.68 21.81
C GLU A 30 -17.13 25.22 20.36
N GLU A 31 -16.10 25.34 19.51
CA GLU A 31 -16.12 24.84 18.12
C GLU A 31 -16.29 23.31 18.10
N TYR A 32 -15.52 22.60 18.94
CA TYR A 32 -15.62 21.16 19.08
C TYR A 32 -17.01 20.71 19.52
N GLN A 33 -17.58 21.36 20.54
CA GLN A 33 -18.89 21.01 21.07
C GLN A 33 -19.98 21.22 20.02
N ARG A 34 -19.94 22.35 19.30
CA ARG A 34 -20.87 22.65 18.22
C ARG A 34 -20.83 21.59 17.11
N LEU A 35 -19.63 21.21 16.67
CA LEU A 35 -19.46 20.19 15.63
C LEU A 35 -19.85 18.80 16.16
N TYR A 36 -19.51 18.47 17.40
CA TYR A 36 -19.86 17.20 18.00
C TYR A 36 -21.38 17.05 18.11
N ASP A 37 -22.11 18.06 18.58
CA ASP A 37 -23.57 18.01 18.69
C ASP A 37 -24.26 17.96 17.33
N ALA A 38 -23.71 18.61 16.29
CA ALA A 38 -24.24 18.56 14.94
C ALA A 38 -24.11 17.16 14.29
N TYR A 39 -23.05 16.41 14.63
CA TYR A 39 -22.73 15.11 14.01
C TYR A 39 -22.81 13.92 14.97
N LYS A 40 -23.31 14.13 16.20
CA LYS A 40 -23.38 13.13 17.28
C LYS A 40 -24.07 11.85 16.84
N ASP A 41 -25.23 11.95 16.17
CA ASP A 41 -25.97 10.79 15.67
C ASP A 41 -25.17 9.96 14.66
N GLN A 42 -24.36 10.61 13.82
CA GLN A 42 -23.50 9.92 12.85
C GLN A 42 -22.33 9.22 13.54
N ILE A 43 -21.74 9.89 14.55
CA ILE A 43 -20.63 9.36 15.35
C ILE A 43 -21.09 8.16 16.19
N VAL A 44 -22.27 8.23 16.80
CA VAL A 44 -22.84 7.12 17.58
C VAL A 44 -23.14 5.92 16.67
N LYS A 45 -23.67 6.16 15.45
CA LYS A 45 -23.89 5.10 14.46
C LYS A 45 -22.59 4.55 13.87
N ASN A 46 -21.53 5.34 13.82
CA ASN A 46 -20.25 4.97 13.24
C ASN A 46 -19.07 5.54 14.04
N PRO A 47 -18.68 4.90 15.16
CA PRO A 47 -17.67 5.43 16.09
C PRO A 47 -16.27 5.55 15.47
N ASN A 48 -16.04 4.95 14.30
CA ASN A 48 -14.80 5.08 13.55
C ASN A 48 -14.61 6.48 12.91
N LEU A 49 -15.63 7.34 12.88
CA LEU A 49 -15.53 8.69 12.32
C LEU A 49 -14.56 9.59 13.10
N LEU A 50 -14.55 9.47 14.44
CA LEU A 50 -13.69 10.24 15.34
C LEU A 50 -12.35 9.58 15.64
N LYS A 51 -12.19 8.29 15.29
CA LYS A 51 -10.88 7.69 15.37
C LYS A 51 -9.95 8.53 14.49
N PRO A 52 -8.73 8.84 14.96
CA PRO A 52 -7.71 9.20 13.99
C PRO A 52 -7.78 8.12 12.92
N GLU A 53 -7.79 8.50 11.64
CA GLU A 53 -7.34 7.54 10.65
C GLU A 53 -6.04 7.03 11.23
N ASP A 54 -6.01 5.75 11.65
CA ASP A 54 -4.77 5.03 11.83
C ASP A 54 -3.95 5.52 10.66
N LYS A 55 -2.90 6.31 10.92
CA LYS A 55 -1.96 6.69 9.86
C LYS A 55 -1.66 5.35 9.27
N GLN A 56 -2.24 5.04 8.10
CA GLN A 56 -2.13 3.72 7.50
C GLN A 56 -0.64 3.55 7.42
N ASN A 57 -0.09 2.74 8.34
CA ASN A 57 1.34 2.77 8.61
C ASN A 57 1.93 2.42 7.26
N PRO A 58 2.59 3.38 6.59
CA PRO A 58 2.78 3.31 5.16
C PRO A 58 3.45 1.97 4.86
N GLN A 59 3.01 1.32 3.80
CA GLN A 59 3.68 0.10 3.39
C GLN A 59 5.03 0.52 2.83
N GLU A 60 6.07 0.24 3.60
CA GLU A 60 7.44 0.56 3.25
C GLU A 60 8.05 -0.62 2.51
N TYR A 61 8.26 -0.41 1.20
CA TYR A 61 8.92 -1.37 0.35
C TYR A 61 10.40 -1.02 0.27
N GLN A 62 11.24 -1.83 0.90
CA GLN A 62 12.68 -1.73 0.73
C GLN A 62 13.06 -2.22 -0.66
N ILE A 63 13.73 -1.38 -1.45
CA ILE A 63 14.14 -1.74 -2.81
C ILE A 63 15.60 -2.17 -2.80
N LYS A 64 15.84 -3.41 -3.18
CA LYS A 64 17.15 -3.92 -3.58
C LYS A 64 17.22 -3.92 -5.10
N THR A 65 18.07 -3.05 -5.67
CA THR A 65 18.38 -3.10 -7.10
C THR A 65 19.73 -3.77 -7.31
N THR A 66 19.76 -4.83 -8.11
CA THR A 66 21.00 -5.55 -8.47
C THR A 66 21.88 -4.79 -9.47
N LYS A 67 21.38 -3.72 -10.10
CA LYS A 67 22.13 -2.90 -11.07
C LYS A 67 22.21 -1.43 -10.63
N LYS A 68 23.43 -0.92 -10.44
CA LYS A 68 23.70 0.51 -10.23
C LYS A 68 23.12 1.32 -11.40
N GLY A 69 22.23 2.27 -11.11
CA GLY A 69 21.59 3.16 -12.10
C GLY A 69 20.06 3.04 -12.15
N PHE A 70 19.52 1.82 -12.10
CA PHE A 70 18.06 1.60 -12.17
C PHE A 70 17.32 2.09 -10.92
N ALA A 71 17.95 2.03 -9.74
CA ALA A 71 17.40 2.62 -8.53
C ALA A 71 17.10 4.11 -8.72
N ALA A 72 18.06 4.89 -9.25
CA ALA A 72 17.91 6.34 -9.35
C ALA A 72 16.73 6.77 -10.22
N GLU A 73 16.43 6.03 -11.29
CA GLU A 73 15.25 6.30 -12.13
C GLU A 73 13.94 5.93 -11.44
N ILE A 74 13.90 4.80 -10.72
CA ILE A 74 12.73 4.38 -9.95
C ILE A 74 12.44 5.41 -8.84
N LEU A 75 13.47 5.90 -8.15
CA LEU A 75 13.33 6.92 -7.11
C LEU A 75 12.78 8.24 -7.69
N LYS A 76 13.31 8.70 -8.82
CA LYS A 76 12.80 9.90 -9.52
C LYS A 76 11.34 9.75 -9.94
N ASP A 77 10.97 8.60 -10.47
CA ASP A 77 9.59 8.32 -10.85
C ASP A 77 8.66 8.26 -9.64
N TYR A 78 9.15 7.74 -8.50
CA TYR A 78 8.40 7.73 -7.25
C TYR A 78 8.13 9.16 -6.75
N GLU A 79 9.16 10.01 -6.73
CA GLU A 79 9.02 11.43 -6.36
C GLU A 79 8.03 12.15 -7.30
N LYS A 80 8.09 11.87 -8.60
CA LYS A 80 7.17 12.45 -9.58
C LYS A 80 5.74 11.94 -9.44
N ALA A 81 5.55 10.66 -9.15
CA ALA A 81 4.23 10.03 -9.06
C ALA A 81 3.51 10.36 -7.75
N THR A 82 4.27 10.50 -6.65
CA THR A 82 3.70 10.62 -5.30
C THR A 82 3.93 11.98 -4.65
N GLY A 83 4.89 12.77 -5.15
CA GLY A 83 5.37 13.99 -4.50
C GLY A 83 6.17 13.74 -3.22
N LYS A 84 6.43 12.46 -2.86
CA LYS A 84 7.12 12.07 -1.63
C LYS A 84 8.57 11.71 -1.92
N LYS A 85 9.45 12.03 -0.97
CA LYS A 85 10.84 11.59 -1.03
C LYS A 85 10.96 10.12 -0.59
N PRO A 86 11.87 9.35 -1.19
CA PRO A 86 12.25 8.04 -0.66
C PRO A 86 12.78 8.14 0.76
N VAL A 87 12.60 7.09 1.56
CA VAL A 87 13.11 7.01 2.93
C VAL A 87 14.46 6.30 2.91
N GLU A 88 15.50 6.95 3.40
CA GLU A 88 16.79 6.31 3.62
C GLU A 88 16.73 5.45 4.88
N THR A 89 17.19 4.21 4.77
CA THR A 89 17.20 3.19 5.83
C THR A 89 18.60 2.59 5.91
N ASP A 90 18.94 1.94 7.03
CA ASP A 90 20.25 1.28 7.20
C ASP A 90 20.52 0.20 6.13
N GLU A 91 19.47 -0.37 5.54
CA GLU A 91 19.55 -1.39 4.48
C GLU A 91 19.49 -0.84 3.04
N GLY A 92 19.36 0.49 2.88
CA GLY A 92 19.26 1.15 1.58
C GLY A 92 18.10 2.16 1.50
N VAL A 93 17.30 2.10 0.44
CA VAL A 93 16.20 3.05 0.19
C VAL A 93 14.86 2.32 0.21
N ALA A 94 13.91 2.87 0.96
CA ALA A 94 12.54 2.40 1.06
C ALA A 94 11.55 3.38 0.40
N LEU A 95 10.52 2.84 -0.24
CA LEU A 95 9.41 3.61 -0.79
C LEU A 95 8.14 3.37 0.03
N ALA A 96 7.54 4.45 0.50
CA ALA A 96 6.34 4.43 1.32
C ALA A 96 5.07 4.56 0.46
N PHE A 97 4.19 3.57 0.49
CA PHE A 97 2.91 3.60 -0.21
C PHE A 97 1.73 3.62 0.77
N ALA A 98 0.59 4.16 0.33
CA ALA A 98 -0.61 4.17 1.14
C ALA A 98 -1.16 2.74 1.37
N ASN A 99 -1.07 1.89 0.35
CA ASN A 99 -1.52 0.50 0.38
C ASN A 99 -0.75 -0.37 -0.64
N GLN A 100 -0.97 -1.68 -0.58
CA GLN A 100 -0.33 -2.67 -1.46
C GLN A 100 -0.69 -2.46 -2.93
N GLU A 101 -1.92 -2.06 -3.25
CA GLU A 101 -2.37 -1.88 -4.63
C GLU A 101 -1.64 -0.73 -5.32
N GLU A 102 -1.42 0.38 -4.62
CA GLU A 102 -0.63 1.52 -5.10
C GLU A 102 0.82 1.12 -5.36
N ALA A 103 1.41 0.34 -4.45
CA ALA A 103 2.76 -0.19 -4.61
C ALA A 103 2.84 -1.09 -5.86
N VAL A 104 1.94 -2.07 -5.98
CA VAL A 104 1.88 -2.98 -7.13
C VAL A 104 1.69 -2.22 -8.44
N LYS A 105 0.79 -1.23 -8.48
CA LYS A 105 0.57 -0.39 -9.67
C LYS A 105 1.82 0.38 -10.07
N PHE A 106 2.52 0.97 -9.09
CA PHE A 106 3.77 1.68 -9.32
C PHE A 106 4.85 0.75 -9.88
N PHE A 107 5.13 -0.36 -9.19
CA PHE A 107 6.17 -1.31 -9.59
C PHE A 107 5.86 -2.00 -10.92
N LYS A 108 4.59 -2.30 -11.21
CA LYS A 108 4.17 -2.80 -12.52
C LYS A 108 4.46 -1.79 -13.63
N GLY A 109 4.27 -0.49 -13.36
CA GLY A 109 4.66 0.59 -14.26
C GLY A 109 6.17 0.62 -14.53
N GLN A 110 6.99 0.37 -13.51
CA GLN A 110 8.44 0.26 -13.64
C GLN A 110 8.86 -0.96 -14.45
N ALA A 111 8.22 -2.11 -14.24
CA ALA A 111 8.50 -3.33 -15.00
C ALA A 111 8.20 -3.17 -16.49
N LYS A 112 7.12 -2.46 -16.87
CA LYS A 112 6.81 -2.11 -18.27
C LYS A 112 7.89 -1.27 -18.94
N GLN A 113 8.69 -0.53 -18.17
CA GLN A 113 9.85 0.22 -18.66
C GLN A 113 11.12 -0.65 -18.73
N ASN A 114 11.01 -1.98 -18.62
CA ASN A 114 12.12 -2.93 -18.61
C ASN A 114 13.15 -2.65 -17.50
N ARG A 115 12.66 -2.21 -16.33
CA ARG A 115 13.51 -1.94 -15.18
C ARG A 115 13.55 -3.13 -14.23
N ALA A 116 14.76 -3.58 -13.87
CA ALA A 116 14.94 -4.67 -12.93
C ALA A 116 14.93 -4.15 -11.49
N PHE A 117 14.17 -4.80 -10.63
CA PHE A 117 14.08 -4.46 -9.21
C PHE A 117 13.62 -5.67 -8.38
N ASP A 118 13.98 -5.64 -7.10
CA ASP A 118 13.51 -6.58 -6.10
C ASP A 118 13.13 -5.78 -4.85
N ALA A 119 11.84 -5.73 -4.53
CA ALA A 119 11.31 -4.90 -3.47
C ALA A 119 10.53 -5.75 -2.46
N TYR A 120 10.70 -5.48 -1.17
CA TYR A 120 10.07 -6.24 -0.10
C TYR A 120 9.49 -5.34 0.98
N CYS A 121 8.24 -5.61 1.36
CA CYS A 121 7.55 -5.04 2.49
C CYS A 121 7.45 -6.09 3.61
N ALA A 122 8.31 -5.97 4.62
CA ALA A 122 8.36 -6.92 5.74
C ALA A 122 7.07 -6.94 6.57
N LYS A 123 6.37 -5.81 6.65
CA LYS A 123 5.16 -5.66 7.46
C LYS A 123 3.99 -6.49 6.92
N GLU A 124 3.90 -6.65 5.61
CA GLU A 124 2.81 -7.38 4.94
C GLU A 124 3.25 -8.73 4.37
N ASP A 125 4.52 -9.11 4.58
CA ASP A 125 5.18 -10.21 3.87
C ASP A 125 4.87 -10.19 2.36
N HIS A 126 5.16 -9.04 1.73
CA HIS A 126 4.88 -8.83 0.31
C HIS A 126 6.14 -8.49 -0.46
N ARG A 127 6.45 -9.29 -1.48
CA ARG A 127 7.60 -9.12 -2.37
C ARG A 127 7.13 -8.83 -3.79
N VAL A 128 7.82 -7.90 -4.43
CA VAL A 128 7.59 -7.45 -5.80
C VAL A 128 8.90 -7.56 -6.57
N TYR A 129 8.89 -8.24 -7.71
CA TYR A 129 10.09 -8.54 -8.49
C TYR A 129 9.89 -8.26 -9.97
N SER A 130 10.94 -7.72 -10.61
CA SER A 130 11.07 -7.65 -12.06
C SER A 130 12.49 -7.97 -12.52
N ASP A 131 12.59 -8.74 -13.59
CA ASP A 131 13.86 -9.12 -14.23
C ASP A 131 14.42 -8.04 -15.19
N GLY A 132 13.68 -6.94 -15.40
CA GLY A 132 14.04 -5.89 -16.35
C GLY A 132 13.85 -6.29 -17.81
N LYS A 133 13.02 -7.30 -18.10
CA LYS A 133 12.63 -7.70 -19.46
C LYS A 133 11.11 -7.59 -19.66
N GLY A 134 10.43 -6.87 -18.78
CA GLY A 134 8.97 -6.74 -18.76
C GLY A 134 8.27 -7.75 -17.86
N THR A 135 8.99 -8.73 -17.30
CA THR A 135 8.42 -9.68 -16.32
C THR A 135 8.13 -8.95 -15.01
N PHE A 136 6.91 -9.04 -14.52
CA PHE A 136 6.51 -8.51 -13.23
C PHE A 136 5.81 -9.61 -12.43
N VAL A 137 6.33 -9.91 -11.24
CA VAL A 137 5.71 -10.87 -10.34
C VAL A 137 5.63 -10.29 -8.92
N HIS A 138 4.56 -10.64 -8.21
CA HIS A 138 4.45 -10.29 -6.79
C HIS A 138 3.68 -11.34 -6.00
N GLY A 139 3.93 -11.41 -4.70
CA GLY A 139 3.35 -12.41 -3.80
C GLY A 139 4.05 -12.36 -2.45
N THR A 140 3.97 -13.45 -1.69
CA THR A 140 4.75 -13.56 -0.45
C THR A 140 6.25 -13.71 -0.75
N MET A 141 7.10 -13.47 0.24
CA MET A 141 8.54 -13.75 0.10
C MET A 141 8.80 -15.20 -0.34
N ALA A 142 8.05 -16.15 0.23
CA ALA A 142 8.17 -17.56 -0.09
C ALA A 142 7.75 -17.87 -1.53
N ASP A 143 6.60 -17.36 -1.97
CA ASP A 143 6.07 -17.61 -3.32
C ASP A 143 6.99 -17.05 -4.39
N VAL A 144 7.44 -15.80 -4.24
CA VAL A 144 8.34 -15.18 -5.21
C VAL A 144 9.68 -15.91 -5.23
N THR A 145 10.22 -16.32 -4.07
CA THR A 145 11.46 -17.10 -4.02
C THR A 145 11.31 -18.46 -4.69
N ALA A 146 10.16 -19.13 -4.50
CA ALA A 146 9.88 -20.41 -5.12
C ALA A 146 9.70 -20.27 -6.65
N TYR A 147 8.99 -19.25 -7.11
CA TYR A 147 8.86 -18.91 -8.53
C TYR A 147 10.22 -18.67 -9.20
N LEU A 148 11.13 -17.95 -8.54
CA LEU A 148 12.46 -17.70 -9.08
C LEU A 148 13.33 -18.97 -9.19
N LYS A 149 13.04 -20.01 -8.41
CA LYS A 149 13.71 -21.32 -8.47
C LYS A 149 13.06 -22.23 -9.51
N ASP A 150 11.72 -22.29 -9.53
CA ASP A 150 10.94 -23.08 -10.48
C ASP A 150 9.73 -22.27 -10.99
N PRO A 151 9.89 -21.52 -12.11
CA PRO A 151 8.80 -20.72 -12.66
C PRO A 151 7.61 -21.57 -13.17
N LYS A 152 7.85 -22.85 -13.48
CA LYS A 152 6.87 -23.76 -14.08
C LYS A 152 5.79 -24.21 -13.08
N GLY A 153 6.10 -24.19 -11.78
CA GLY A 153 5.19 -24.54 -10.69
C GLY A 153 4.11 -23.51 -10.38
N PHE A 154 4.16 -22.31 -10.95
CA PHE A 154 3.27 -21.21 -10.59
C PHE A 154 2.42 -20.73 -11.76
N LYS A 155 1.29 -20.09 -11.44
CA LYS A 155 0.50 -19.32 -12.40
C LYS A 155 0.59 -17.85 -12.03
N LEU A 156 0.76 -17.02 -13.07
CA LEU A 156 0.73 -15.57 -12.97
C LEU A 156 -0.61 -15.08 -13.51
N ASP A 157 -1.29 -14.25 -12.74
CA ASP A 157 -2.48 -13.55 -13.23
C ASP A 157 -2.10 -12.29 -14.03
N GLU A 158 -3.10 -11.60 -14.59
CA GLU A 158 -2.90 -10.37 -15.36
C GLU A 158 -2.31 -9.22 -14.51
N SER A 159 -2.42 -9.30 -13.18
CA SER A 159 -1.84 -8.33 -12.26
C SER A 159 -0.35 -8.58 -12.03
N GLY A 160 0.13 -9.82 -12.25
CA GLY A 160 1.46 -10.30 -11.91
C GLY A 160 1.49 -11.03 -10.56
N LYS A 161 0.34 -11.29 -9.94
CA LYS A 161 0.27 -12.01 -8.67
C LYS A 161 0.54 -13.49 -8.89
N LEU A 162 1.43 -14.05 -8.07
CA LEU A 162 1.65 -15.48 -8.02
C LEU A 162 0.47 -16.15 -7.32
N SER A 163 -0.14 -17.11 -8.01
CA SER A 163 -1.00 -18.11 -7.39
C SER A 163 -0.25 -19.43 -7.42
N ALA A 164 -0.13 -20.10 -6.27
CA ALA A 164 0.32 -21.48 -6.24
C ALA A 164 -0.60 -22.30 -7.16
N LYS A 165 -0.04 -23.13 -8.05
CA LYS A 165 -0.83 -24.20 -8.62
C LYS A 165 -1.22 -25.10 -7.45
N GLU A 166 -2.52 -25.27 -7.20
CA GLU A 166 -2.95 -26.38 -6.35
C GLU A 166 -2.25 -27.64 -6.87
N PRO A 167 -1.69 -28.51 -5.99
CA PRO A 167 -1.19 -29.78 -6.44
C PRO A 167 -2.34 -30.45 -7.20
N GLU A 168 -2.11 -30.83 -8.46
CA GLU A 168 -3.05 -31.68 -9.20
C GLU A 168 -3.39 -32.82 -8.25
N SER A 169 -4.63 -32.83 -7.76
CA SER A 169 -5.14 -33.94 -6.98
C SER A 169 -5.01 -35.13 -7.90
N THR A 170 -4.02 -35.98 -7.62
CA THR A 170 -3.84 -37.28 -8.24
C THR A 170 -5.20 -37.93 -8.24
N HIS A 171 -5.76 -38.08 -9.44
CA HIS A 171 -6.92 -38.91 -9.70
C HIS A 171 -6.53 -40.32 -9.26
N GLN A 172 -6.77 -40.66 -7.99
CA GLN A 172 -6.87 -42.05 -7.56
C GLN A 172 -8.21 -42.54 -8.11
N SER A 173 -8.19 -42.95 -9.37
CA SER A 173 -9.14 -43.93 -9.88
C SER A 173 -8.85 -45.24 -9.14
N SER A 174 -9.58 -45.47 -8.04
CA SER A 174 -9.63 -46.79 -7.42
C SER A 174 -10.32 -47.75 -8.38
N PRO A 175 -9.69 -48.88 -8.76
CA PRO A 175 -10.39 -49.95 -9.44
C PRO A 175 -11.23 -50.72 -8.41
N ASN A 176 -12.54 -50.84 -8.68
CA ASN A 176 -13.32 -52.01 -8.30
C ASN A 176 -14.58 -52.11 -9.18
#